data_AF-A0AAD6YZ61-F1
#
_entry.id   AF-A0AAD6YZ61-F1
#
_cell.length_a   1.000
_cell.length_b   1.000
_cell.length_c   1.000
_cell.angle_alpha   90.00
_cell.angle_beta   90.00
_cell.angle_gamma   90.00
#
_symmetry.space_group_name_H-M   'P 1'
#
loop_
_entity.id
_entity.type
_entity.pdbx_description
1 polymer ?
#
loop_
_entity_poly.entity_id
_entity_poly.type
_entity_poly.pdbx_seq_one_letter_code
_entity_poly.pdbx_strand_id
1 'polypeptide(L)'
;RSMKIIGDKLLDDLSVKPSMRVMGFHIPPFNSVQHLHLHVQAIPYNNSLRARKYPISKGFGWFITAEQAIRSLERGRSIGVFPC
;
A
#
# COMPACT_ATOMS: atom_id res chain seq x y z
N ARG A 1 12.87 -3.44 1.68
CA ARG A 1 12.72 -2.21 2.52
C ARG A 1 12.85 -0.91 1.71
N SER A 2 13.69 -0.85 0.67
CA SER A 2 14.00 0.38 -0.10
C SER A 2 12.79 1.16 -0.65
N MET A 3 11.76 0.49 -1.19
CA MET A 3 10.58 1.16 -1.72
C MET A 3 9.83 2.00 -0.67
N LYS A 4 9.72 1.50 0.57
CA LYS A 4 9.06 2.22 1.67
C LYS A 4 9.81 3.50 2.01
N ILE A 5 11.14 3.44 2.08
CA ILE A 5 12.00 4.59 2.39
C ILE A 5 11.83 5.69 1.35
N ILE A 6 11.80 5.33 0.06
CA ILE A 6 11.55 6.29 -1.02
C ILE A 6 10.14 6.89 -0.90
N GLY A 7 9.12 6.07 -0.60
CA GLY A 7 7.75 6.54 -0.38
C GLY A 7 7.61 7.48 0.82
N ASP A 8 8.28 7.19 1.94
CA ASP A 8 8.33 8.08 3.10
C ASP A 8 8.95 9.42 2.74
N LYS A 9 10.10 9.41 2.05
CA LYS A 9 10.78 10.63 1.59
C LYS A 9 9.89 11.48 0.69
N LEU A 10 9.21 10.86 -0.28
CA LEU A 10 8.26 11.58 -1.16
C LEU A 10 7.13 12.25 -0.37
N LEU A 11 6.63 11.61 0.69
CA LEU A 11 5.58 12.17 1.53
C LEU A 11 6.10 13.23 2.51
N ASP A 12 7.37 13.14 2.92
CA ASP A 12 8.07 14.20 3.67
C ASP A 12 8.21 15.45 2.81
N ASP A 13 8.66 15.31 1.55
CA ASP A 13 8.82 16.42 0.60
C ASP A 13 7.48 17.13 0.33
N LEU A 14 6.37 16.40 0.39
CA LEU A 14 5.00 16.92 0.26
C LEU A 14 4.38 17.38 1.60
N SER A 15 5.15 17.39 2.69
CA SER A 15 4.70 17.81 4.03
C SER A 15 3.46 17.05 4.57
N VAL A 16 3.29 15.79 4.15
CA VAL A 16 2.15 14.95 4.60
C VAL A 16 2.47 14.41 5.99
N LYS A 17 1.60 14.62 6.99
CA LYS A 17 1.84 14.12 8.36
C LYS A 17 1.90 12.58 8.41
N PRO A 18 2.75 11.94 9.24
CA PRO A 18 2.83 10.48 9.33
C PRO A 18 1.49 9.76 9.58
N SER A 19 0.61 10.34 10.41
CA SER A 19 -0.73 9.79 10.67
C SER A 19 -1.66 9.78 9.47
N MET A 20 -1.30 10.52 8.41
CA MET A 20 -2.06 10.67 7.17
C MET A 20 -1.45 9.85 6.03
N ARG A 21 -0.42 9.04 6.30
CA ARG A 21 0.29 8.27 5.26
C ARG A 21 -0.21 6.83 5.24
N VAL A 22 -0.49 6.33 4.05
CA VAL A 22 -0.77 4.91 3.81
C VAL A 22 0.07 4.41 2.66
N MET A 23 0.85 3.35 2.92
CA MET A 23 1.67 2.69 1.92
C MET A 23 1.44 1.19 1.93
N GLY A 24 1.33 0.59 0.74
CA GLY A 24 1.10 -0.84 0.63
C GLY A 24 0.83 -1.32 -0.79
N PHE A 25 0.37 -2.56 -0.89
CA PHE A 25 0.20 -3.28 -2.14
C PHE A 25 -1.24 -3.79 -2.25
N HIS A 26 -1.80 -3.79 -3.46
CA HIS A 26 -3.09 -4.44 -3.72
C HIS A 26 -2.96 -5.95 -3.76
N ILE A 27 -3.98 -6.64 -3.27
CA ILE A 27 -4.16 -8.08 -3.36
C ILE A 27 -5.62 -8.30 -3.83
N PRO A 28 -5.93 -9.14 -4.83
CA PRO A 28 -5.01 -9.41 -5.92
C PRO A 28 -4.60 -8.09 -6.61
N PRO A 29 -3.42 -8.03 -7.21
CA PRO A 29 -2.93 -6.79 -7.77
C PRO A 29 -3.77 -6.39 -8.99
N PHE A 30 -4.26 -5.14 -9.01
CA PHE A 30 -4.96 -4.58 -10.17
C PHE A 30 -3.95 -4.33 -11.29
N ASN A 31 -3.68 -5.36 -12.09
CA ASN A 31 -2.59 -5.34 -13.06
C ASN A 31 -3.04 -4.76 -14.39
N SER A 32 -2.53 -3.58 -14.75
CA SER A 32 -2.28 -3.26 -16.17
C SER A 32 -0.97 -3.87 -16.66
N VAL A 33 -0.02 -4.13 -15.74
CA VAL A 33 1.29 -4.76 -15.98
C VAL A 33 1.62 -5.69 -14.81
N GLN A 34 2.26 -6.84 -15.06
CA GLN A 34 2.58 -7.85 -14.04
C GLN A 34 3.90 -7.55 -13.31
N HIS A 35 3.94 -6.47 -12.52
CA HIS A 35 5.06 -6.18 -11.61
C HIS A 35 4.58 -5.66 -10.26
N LEU A 36 5.42 -5.80 -9.23
CA LEU A 36 5.12 -5.32 -7.88
C LEU A 36 5.07 -3.78 -7.84
N HIS A 37 3.94 -3.20 -7.49
CA HIS A 37 3.75 -1.75 -7.39
C HIS A 37 3.40 -1.32 -5.96
N LEU A 38 4.25 -0.51 -5.34
CA LEU A 38 3.94 0.13 -4.06
C LEU A 38 3.01 1.33 -4.28
N HIS A 39 1.83 1.30 -3.69
CA HIS A 39 0.95 2.45 -3.60
C HIS A 39 1.38 3.34 -2.44
N VAL A 40 1.54 4.63 -2.70
CA VAL A 40 1.90 5.67 -1.73
C VAL A 40 0.80 6.72 -1.71
N GLN A 41 0.12 6.88 -0.57
CA GLN A 41 -1.14 7.61 -0.47
C GLN A 41 -1.15 8.55 0.74
N ALA A 42 -1.70 9.75 0.54
CA ALA A 42 -2.04 10.70 1.59
C ALA A 42 -3.56 10.72 1.81
N ILE A 43 -3.99 10.59 3.06
CA ILE A 43 -5.41 10.54 3.46
C ILE A 43 -5.75 11.67 4.45
N PRO A 44 -7.00 12.16 4.50
CA PRO A 44 -8.16 11.71 3.73
C PRO A 44 -8.05 12.10 2.25
N TYR A 45 -8.71 11.34 1.38
CA TYR A 45 -8.80 11.70 -0.04
C TYR A 45 -9.65 12.94 -0.23
N ASN A 46 -9.32 13.76 -1.22
CA ASN A 46 -10.06 14.98 -1.56
C ASN A 46 -11.54 14.73 -1.91
N ASN A 47 -11.93 13.50 -2.31
CA ASN A 47 -13.31 13.14 -2.52
C ASN A 47 -13.59 11.65 -2.24
N SER A 48 -14.85 11.34 -1.95
CA SER A 48 -15.31 9.98 -1.59
C SER A 48 -15.20 8.98 -2.74
N LEU A 49 -15.25 9.43 -4.01
CA LEU A 49 -15.07 8.56 -5.18
C LEU A 49 -13.64 8.00 -5.24
N ARG A 50 -12.63 8.82 -4.95
CA ARG A 50 -11.24 8.38 -4.85
C ARG A 50 -11.04 7.41 -3.68
N ALA A 51 -11.66 7.67 -2.54
CA ALA A 51 -11.62 6.75 -1.40
C ALA A 51 -12.21 5.38 -1.75
N ARG A 52 -13.31 5.35 -2.53
CA ARG A 52 -13.91 4.11 -3.01
C ARG A 52 -13.06 3.40 -4.06
N LYS A 53 -12.36 4.14 -4.92
CA LYS A 53 -11.46 3.58 -5.95
C LYS A 53 -10.21 2.92 -5.34
N TYR A 54 -9.73 3.44 -4.21
CA TYR A 54 -8.52 2.94 -3.53
C TYR A 54 -8.86 2.48 -2.11
N PRO A 55 -9.60 1.36 -1.96
CA PRO A 55 -10.02 0.89 -0.65
C PRO A 55 -8.83 0.42 0.18
N ILE A 56 -8.59 1.07 1.32
CA ILE A 56 -7.61 0.65 2.32
C ILE A 56 -8.36 -0.19 3.36
N SER A 57 -8.68 -1.44 3.05
CA SER A 57 -9.29 -2.38 4.01
C SER A 57 -8.22 -3.29 4.62
N LYS A 58 -8.09 -3.25 5.96
CA LYS A 58 -7.24 -4.20 6.68
C LYS A 58 -7.96 -5.54 6.79
N GLY A 59 -7.30 -6.64 6.45
CA GLY A 59 -7.71 -8.01 6.81
C GLY A 59 -8.47 -8.79 5.73
N PHE A 60 -9.30 -8.15 4.90
CA PHE A 60 -10.11 -8.84 3.86
C PHE A 60 -9.45 -8.88 2.48
N GLY A 61 -8.12 -8.98 2.44
CA GLY A 61 -7.41 -9.44 1.25
C GLY A 61 -7.31 -8.47 0.08
N TRP A 62 -7.76 -7.20 0.20
CA TRP A 62 -7.67 -6.21 -0.89
C TRP A 62 -6.41 -5.34 -0.86
N PHE A 63 -5.80 -5.19 0.32
CA PHE A 63 -4.63 -4.35 0.53
C PHE A 63 -3.78 -4.89 1.68
N ILE A 64 -2.46 -4.92 1.51
CA ILE A 64 -1.49 -5.21 2.56
C ILE A 64 -0.57 -4.01 2.76
N THR A 65 -0.38 -3.55 4.00
CA THR A 65 0.55 -2.43 4.24
C THR A 65 1.99 -2.86 3.99
N ALA A 66 2.84 -1.92 3.59
CA ALA A 66 4.26 -2.20 3.35
C ALA A 66 4.92 -2.84 4.59
N GLU A 67 4.57 -2.37 5.80
CA GLU A 67 5.07 -2.96 7.03
C GLU A 67 4.54 -4.36 7.32
N GLN A 68 3.26 -4.63 7.05
CA GLN A 68 2.71 -5.98 7.19
C GLN A 68 3.44 -6.94 6.25
N ALA A 69 3.66 -6.53 4.99
CA ALA A 69 4.39 -7.32 4.02
C ALA A 69 5.83 -7.60 4.49
N ILE A 70 6.56 -6.56 4.90
CA ILE A 70 7.93 -6.70 5.43
C ILE A 70 7.97 -7.65 6.63
N ARG A 71 7.10 -7.46 7.63
CA ARG A 71 7.06 -8.32 8.83
C ARG A 71 6.70 -9.76 8.51
N SER A 72 5.87 -10.02 7.51
CA SER A 72 5.55 -11.38 7.08
C SER A 72 6.76 -12.05 6.43
N LEU A 73 7.44 -11.35 5.52
CA LEU A 73 8.64 -11.85 4.84
C LEU A 73 9.80 -12.09 5.80
N GLU A 74 10.01 -11.19 6.77
CA GLU A 74 11.04 -11.33 7.81
C GLU A 74 10.81 -12.53 8.73
N ARG A 75 9.56 -12.96 8.88
CA ARG A 75 9.18 -14.19 9.60
C ARG A 75 9.23 -15.44 8.71
N GLY A 76 9.76 -15.35 7.49
CA GLY A 76 9.84 -16.45 6.54
C GLY A 76 8.49 -16.86 5.94
N ARG A 77 7.46 -16.02 6.04
CA ARG A 77 6.13 -16.29 5.44
C ARG A 77 6.07 -15.72 4.03
N SER A 78 5.29 -16.36 3.17
CA SER A 78 4.92 -15.82 1.85
C SER A 78 3.63 -14.99 1.95
N ILE A 79 3.43 -14.09 0.97
CA ILE A 79 2.19 -13.35 0.79
C ILE A 79 1.49 -13.97 -0.42
N GLY A 80 0.42 -14.73 -0.16
CA GLY A 80 -0.40 -15.29 -1.21
C GLY A 80 -1.25 -14.21 -1.88
N VAL A 81 -1.41 -14.31 -3.19
CA VAL A 81 -2.38 -13.53 -3.96
C VAL A 81 -3.42 -14.50 -4.53
N PHE A 82 -4.69 -14.12 -4.49
CA PHE A 82 -5.71 -14.85 -5.23
C PHE A 82 -5.69 -14.42 -6.71
N PRO A 83 -6.20 -15.22 -7.65
CA PRO A 83 -6.49 -14.72 -8.98
C PRO A 83 -7.59 -13.64 -8.90
N CYS A 84 -7.51 -12.64 -9.79
CA CYS A 84 -8.56 -11.62 -9.96
C CYS A 84 -9.82 -12.20 -10.59
#